data_AF-A0A7J5HN43-F1
#
_entry.id   AF-A0A7J5HN43-F1
#
_cell.length_a   1.000
_cell.length_b   1.000
_cell.length_c   1.000
_cell.angle_alpha   90.00
_cell.angle_beta   90.00
_cell.angle_gamma   90.00
#
_symmetry.space_group_name_H-M   'P 1'
#
loop_
_entity.id
_entity.type
_entity.pdbx_description
1 polymer ?
#
loop_
_entity_poly.entity_id
_entity_poly.type
_entity_poly.pdbx_seq_one_letter_code
_entity_poly.pdbx_strand_id
1 'polypeptide(L)'
;MAGYRKQHSDGPNSEDKALDLFAEMMIEKIESIRQDWKKPWFIEGTLPWPRNLSGREYNGMNAFMLLMHCEKEGYKIPRFCTFDCVQRLNKPGKDGQELPRVSVLRGEKSFPVMLTTFTCIHKETKEKIKYDDYKKLSENEKKEYNVYPKMQVFRVFNVAQTNLQEARPELWQKLETEYMQPKQETGEQFSFAPVDAMIKDNLWICPIRPQYQDSAYYSISKNEIVVPEKRQFETGEAFYGTLFHEMTHSTGAEGVLDRIKPTSFGSEEYAREELVAELGSALTAQRYGMAKHIKEDSCAYLKSWLDALKESPQFIKTTLLDVKKATSLITQKVDKIAQELEQQVGEEQKTAPKEKMFYSSVAYLQSGNDTARLDAFRNKGDYEGLLTLAKEYYDGNGMDEKDTYASPLQNRGDDLLIEDKDFAVVYNGSVGGTYEVMLKCSEQEVRNHITRYGIDRASNDVREVAKDMTAERFVAMAQQKIPAFEMPNGEMLYLEYNRESDSLDVGHVTNAGLAARHTFPYDHNETLDANLQNVNEKLNEMEEYQEKEQEVEYQGGMRR
;
A
#
# COMPACT_ATOMS: atom_id res chain seq x y z
N MET A 1 7.90 -54.02 40.90
CA MET A 1 6.52 -53.65 40.53
C MET A 1 6.27 -52.21 40.97
N ALA A 2 6.72 -51.22 40.19
CA ALA A 2 6.49 -49.80 40.48
C ALA A 2 5.17 -49.39 39.83
N GLY A 3 4.13 -49.26 40.66
CA GLY A 3 2.78 -48.88 40.23
C GLY A 3 2.71 -47.41 39.84
N TYR A 4 2.41 -47.17 38.57
CA TYR A 4 2.03 -45.86 38.03
C TYR A 4 0.66 -45.47 38.61
N ARG A 5 0.62 -44.66 39.67
CA ARG A 5 -0.61 -43.99 40.13
C ARG A 5 -0.93 -42.86 39.15
N LYS A 6 -1.82 -43.10 38.18
CA LYS A 6 -2.58 -42.01 37.56
C LYS A 6 -3.59 -41.52 38.60
N GLN A 7 -3.30 -40.39 39.24
CA GLN A 7 -4.36 -39.60 39.86
C GLN A 7 -5.27 -39.09 38.75
N HIS A 8 -6.50 -39.60 38.70
CA HIS A 8 -7.60 -38.93 37.99
C HIS A 8 -7.85 -37.59 38.70
N SER A 9 -7.66 -36.48 38.00
CA SER A 9 -8.05 -35.14 38.44
C SER A 9 -9.30 -34.72 37.66
N ASP A 10 -10.47 -34.97 38.24
CA ASP A 10 -11.78 -34.57 37.67
C ASP A 10 -12.02 -33.06 37.86
N GLY A 11 -11.48 -32.28 36.94
CA GLY A 11 -11.80 -30.87 36.73
C GLY A 11 -11.28 -30.44 35.35
N PRO A 12 -11.91 -29.45 34.68
CA PRO A 12 -11.48 -29.03 33.35
C PRO A 12 -10.01 -28.61 33.40
N ASN A 13 -9.23 -29.13 32.45
CA ASN A 13 -7.81 -28.83 32.38
C ASN A 13 -7.62 -27.34 31.95
N SER A 14 -6.39 -26.84 31.92
CA SER A 14 -6.15 -25.43 31.57
C SER A 14 -6.63 -25.04 30.17
N GLU A 15 -6.62 -25.99 29.24
CA GLU A 15 -7.11 -25.83 27.86
C GLU A 15 -8.63 -25.73 27.85
N ASP A 16 -9.33 -26.66 28.51
CA ASP A 16 -10.79 -26.65 28.61
C ASP A 16 -11.29 -25.32 29.20
N LYS A 17 -10.71 -24.87 30.32
CA LYS A 17 -11.05 -23.57 30.93
C LYS A 17 -10.83 -22.37 30.01
N ALA A 18 -9.83 -22.45 29.14
CA ALA A 18 -9.56 -21.37 28.19
C ALA A 18 -10.52 -21.42 27.00
N LEU A 19 -10.91 -22.61 26.56
CA LEU A 19 -11.95 -22.80 25.53
C LEU A 19 -13.32 -22.34 26.04
N ASP A 20 -13.65 -22.63 27.30
CA ASP A 20 -14.91 -22.19 27.92
C ASP A 20 -14.97 -20.66 27.98
N LEU A 21 -13.91 -20.01 28.46
CA LEU A 21 -13.83 -18.53 28.46
C LEU A 21 -13.96 -17.96 27.04
N PHE A 22 -13.34 -18.61 26.06
CA PHE A 22 -13.44 -18.19 24.66
C PHE A 22 -14.87 -18.36 24.13
N ALA A 23 -15.55 -19.45 24.44
CA ALA A 23 -16.94 -19.66 24.07
C ALA A 23 -17.84 -18.59 24.71
N GLU A 24 -17.66 -18.31 26.00
CA GLU A 24 -18.40 -17.25 26.72
C GLU A 24 -18.23 -15.88 26.06
N MET A 25 -16.99 -15.48 25.75
CA MET A 25 -16.72 -14.21 25.06
C MET A 25 -17.35 -14.15 23.66
N MET A 26 -17.32 -15.25 22.91
CA MET A 26 -17.99 -15.34 21.60
C MET A 26 -19.51 -15.20 21.74
N ILE A 27 -20.10 -15.88 22.72
CA ILE A 27 -21.54 -15.83 23.02
C ILE A 27 -21.94 -14.39 23.36
N GLU A 28 -21.22 -13.75 24.29
CA GLU A 28 -21.47 -12.35 24.67
C GLU A 28 -21.43 -11.42 23.45
N LYS A 29 -20.43 -11.59 22.57
CA LYS A 29 -20.29 -10.75 21.37
C LYS A 29 -21.40 -11.00 20.37
N ILE A 30 -21.70 -12.25 20.06
CA ILE A 30 -22.77 -12.63 19.12
C ILE A 30 -24.14 -12.16 19.65
N GLU A 31 -24.41 -12.29 20.94
CA GLU A 31 -25.64 -11.78 21.56
C GLU A 31 -25.72 -10.25 21.47
N SER A 32 -24.61 -9.54 21.64
CA SER A 32 -24.56 -8.08 21.46
C SER A 32 -24.85 -7.65 20.02
N ILE A 33 -24.28 -8.34 19.03
CA ILE A 33 -24.53 -8.03 17.60
C ILE A 33 -25.95 -8.44 17.20
N ARG A 34 -26.49 -9.52 17.77
CA ARG A 34 -27.89 -9.91 17.54
C ARG A 34 -28.89 -8.83 18.00
N GLN A 35 -28.55 -8.05 19.03
CA GLN A 35 -29.39 -6.93 19.49
C GLN A 35 -29.28 -5.71 18.57
N ASP A 36 -28.12 -5.48 17.96
CA ASP A 36 -27.85 -4.39 17.03
C ASP A 36 -26.89 -4.86 15.92
N TRP A 37 -27.49 -5.35 14.85
CA TRP A 37 -26.81 -6.00 13.72
C TRP A 37 -25.92 -5.06 12.91
N LYS A 38 -26.09 -3.73 13.10
CA LYS A 38 -25.19 -2.73 12.52
C LYS A 38 -23.86 -2.65 13.27
N LYS A 39 -23.73 -3.26 14.44
CA LYS A 39 -22.46 -3.29 15.17
C LYS A 39 -21.42 -4.14 14.45
N PRO A 40 -20.20 -3.63 14.24
CA PRO A 40 -19.11 -4.42 13.71
C PRO A 40 -18.60 -5.44 14.74
N TRP A 41 -17.87 -6.45 14.26
CA TRP A 41 -17.17 -7.40 15.13
C TRP A 41 -16.13 -6.73 16.03
N PHE A 42 -15.50 -5.66 15.56
CA PHE A 42 -14.60 -4.81 16.34
C PHE A 42 -14.93 -3.36 16.05
N ILE A 43 -14.87 -2.50 17.07
CA ILE A 43 -15.13 -1.07 16.89
C ILE A 43 -14.10 -0.49 15.92
N GLU A 44 -14.58 0.32 14.99
CA GLU A 44 -13.81 0.93 13.91
C GLU A 44 -12.65 1.78 14.45
N GLY A 45 -11.46 1.62 13.87
CA GLY A 45 -10.28 2.45 14.14
C GLY A 45 -9.75 2.46 15.57
N THR A 46 -10.14 1.50 16.44
CA THR A 46 -9.85 1.62 17.88
C THR A 46 -8.59 0.86 18.34
N LEU A 47 -8.26 -0.29 17.72
CA LEU A 47 -7.18 -1.16 18.20
C LEU A 47 -6.35 -1.78 17.05
N PRO A 48 -5.03 -1.51 16.99
CA PRO A 48 -4.16 -2.16 16.04
C PRO A 48 -3.92 -3.65 16.38
N TRP A 49 -3.27 -4.39 15.49
CA TRP A 49 -3.10 -5.83 15.67
C TRP A 49 -2.29 -6.19 16.94
N PRO A 50 -2.74 -7.17 17.74
CA PRO A 50 -2.10 -7.48 19.01
C PRO A 50 -0.73 -8.12 18.83
N ARG A 51 0.24 -7.68 19.65
CA ARG A 51 1.63 -8.17 19.63
C ARG A 51 2.09 -8.59 21.02
N ASN A 52 3.03 -9.53 21.07
CA ASN A 52 3.76 -9.80 22.29
C ASN A 52 4.78 -8.68 22.57
N LEU A 53 5.38 -8.64 23.76
CA LEU A 53 6.31 -7.58 24.13
C LEU A 53 7.51 -7.42 23.18
N SER A 54 7.97 -8.49 22.52
CA SER A 54 9.06 -8.43 21.54
C SER A 54 8.63 -7.94 20.15
N GLY A 55 7.35 -7.65 19.92
CA GLY A 55 6.82 -7.16 18.65
C GLY A 55 6.28 -8.24 17.73
N ARG A 56 6.30 -9.51 18.13
CA ARG A 56 5.74 -10.61 17.33
C ARG A 56 4.22 -10.58 17.42
N GLU A 57 3.58 -10.59 16.26
CA GLU A 57 2.13 -10.60 16.13
C GLU A 57 1.51 -11.92 16.62
N TYR A 58 0.37 -11.80 17.30
CA TYR A 58 -0.49 -12.94 17.55
C TYR A 58 -1.23 -13.34 16.27
N ASN A 59 -1.66 -14.60 16.18
CA ASN A 59 -2.35 -15.14 15.01
C ASN A 59 -3.64 -15.86 15.36
N GLY A 60 -4.53 -15.93 14.36
CA GLY A 60 -5.82 -16.60 14.44
C GLY A 60 -6.58 -16.20 15.70
N MET A 61 -7.01 -17.21 16.46
CA MET A 61 -7.84 -16.99 17.62
C MET A 61 -7.23 -16.10 18.70
N ASN A 62 -5.92 -16.23 18.95
CA ASN A 62 -5.31 -15.42 20.00
C ASN A 62 -5.43 -13.94 19.66
N ALA A 63 -5.29 -13.56 18.39
CA ALA A 63 -5.48 -12.17 17.99
C ALA A 63 -6.94 -11.72 18.22
N PHE A 64 -7.91 -12.53 17.77
CA PHE A 64 -9.33 -12.27 17.96
C PHE A 64 -9.71 -12.04 19.43
N MET A 65 -9.30 -12.97 20.29
CA MET A 65 -9.64 -12.97 21.71
C MET A 65 -8.94 -11.84 22.47
N LEU A 66 -7.69 -11.54 22.13
CA LEU A 66 -6.97 -10.43 22.73
C LEU A 66 -7.57 -9.07 22.32
N LEU A 67 -8.05 -8.93 21.08
CA LEU A 67 -8.76 -7.73 20.63
C LEU A 67 -10.08 -7.53 21.36
N MET A 68 -10.90 -8.58 21.47
CA MET A 68 -12.14 -8.51 22.27
C MET A 68 -11.85 -8.22 23.75
N HIS A 69 -10.78 -8.81 24.30
CA HIS A 69 -10.37 -8.51 25.67
C HIS A 69 -9.94 -7.06 25.84
N CYS A 70 -9.18 -6.51 24.89
CA CYS A 70 -8.83 -5.08 24.87
C CYS A 70 -10.06 -4.18 24.77
N GLU A 71 -11.05 -4.53 23.93
CA GLU A 71 -12.31 -3.80 23.80
C GLU A 71 -13.09 -3.82 25.14
N LYS A 72 -13.22 -4.99 25.76
CA LYS A 72 -13.96 -5.20 27.02
C LYS A 72 -13.33 -4.43 28.20
N GLU A 73 -12.01 -4.44 28.31
CA GLU A 73 -11.28 -3.80 29.41
C GLU A 73 -10.83 -2.36 29.10
N GLY A 74 -11.06 -1.86 27.88
CA GLY A 74 -10.66 -0.51 27.47
C GLY A 74 -9.15 -0.33 27.25
N TYR A 75 -8.40 -1.39 26.96
CA TYR A 75 -6.96 -1.31 26.73
C TYR A 75 -6.65 -0.72 25.36
N LYS A 76 -5.95 0.42 25.33
CA LYS A 76 -5.58 1.12 24.09
C LYS A 76 -4.35 0.56 23.36
N ILE A 77 -3.44 -0.07 24.12
CA ILE A 77 -2.20 -0.64 23.59
C ILE A 77 -2.34 -2.16 23.62
N PRO A 78 -2.60 -2.85 22.51
CA PRO A 78 -2.77 -4.30 22.46
C PRO A 78 -1.41 -5.04 22.49
N ARG A 79 -0.58 -4.70 23.49
CA ARG A 79 0.73 -5.29 23.75
C ARG A 79 0.64 -6.19 24.98
N PHE A 80 1.04 -7.45 24.81
CA PHE A 80 0.88 -8.47 25.86
C PHE A 80 2.21 -9.13 26.24
N CYS A 81 2.34 -9.49 27.51
CA CYS A 81 3.54 -10.12 28.06
C CYS A 81 3.20 -11.22 29.07
N THR A 82 4.01 -12.26 29.17
CA THR A 82 3.88 -13.25 30.24
C THR A 82 4.50 -12.72 31.54
N PHE A 83 4.12 -13.30 32.67
CA PHE A 83 4.74 -12.96 33.97
C PHE A 83 6.26 -13.11 33.93
N ASP A 84 6.77 -14.20 33.34
CA ASP A 84 8.21 -14.42 33.15
C ASP A 84 8.87 -13.37 32.26
N CYS A 85 8.12 -12.81 31.30
CA CYS A 85 8.60 -11.70 30.47
C CYS A 85 8.81 -10.45 31.32
N VAL A 86 7.85 -10.11 32.18
CA VAL A 86 7.98 -8.99 33.13
C VAL A 86 9.16 -9.21 34.08
N GLN A 87 9.34 -10.42 34.59
CA GLN A 87 10.50 -10.73 35.43
C GLN A 87 11.83 -10.58 34.69
N ARG A 88 11.90 -10.98 33.41
CA ARG A 88 13.10 -10.81 32.59
C ARG A 88 13.44 -9.35 32.33
N LEU A 89 12.45 -8.46 32.23
CA LEU A 89 12.71 -7.02 32.09
C LEU A 89 13.53 -6.46 33.27
N ASN A 90 13.40 -7.07 34.46
CA ASN A 90 14.09 -6.65 35.67
C ASN A 90 15.48 -7.25 35.84
N LYS A 91 15.94 -8.09 34.90
CA LYS A 91 17.33 -8.57 34.92
C LYS A 91 18.25 -7.44 34.42
N PRO A 92 19.43 -7.27 35.02
CA PRO A 92 20.38 -6.24 34.57
C PRO A 92 20.74 -6.44 33.11
N GLY A 93 20.81 -5.33 32.36
CA GLY A 93 21.22 -5.33 30.96
C GLY A 93 22.73 -5.59 30.79
N LYS A 94 23.20 -5.61 29.54
CA LYS A 94 24.64 -5.77 29.23
C LYS A 94 25.51 -4.65 29.83
N ASP A 95 24.92 -3.48 30.02
CA ASP A 95 25.60 -2.29 30.56
C ASP A 95 25.55 -2.22 32.10
N GLY A 96 24.99 -3.25 32.76
CA GLY A 96 24.93 -3.36 34.23
C GLY A 96 23.99 -2.36 34.92
N GLN A 97 23.34 -1.46 34.18
CA GLN A 97 22.47 -0.44 34.73
C GLN A 97 21.15 -1.06 35.23
N GLU A 98 20.85 -0.87 36.52
CA GLU A 98 19.58 -1.28 37.12
C GLU A 98 18.47 -0.30 36.70
N LEU A 99 17.53 -0.79 35.89
CA LEU A 99 16.34 -0.03 35.52
C LEU A 99 15.25 -0.16 36.59
N PRO A 100 14.32 0.80 36.71
CA PRO A 100 13.19 0.67 37.61
C PRO A 100 12.41 -0.63 37.35
N ARG A 101 11.97 -1.22 38.47
CA ARG A 101 11.36 -2.55 38.48
C ARG A 101 9.95 -2.51 37.93
N VAL A 102 9.69 -3.37 36.95
CA VAL A 102 8.37 -3.59 36.36
C VAL A 102 7.70 -4.78 37.05
N SER A 103 6.43 -4.65 37.40
CA SER A 103 5.60 -5.69 37.97
C SER A 103 4.17 -5.58 37.48
N VAL A 104 3.47 -6.72 37.43
CA VAL A 104 2.02 -6.76 37.27
C VAL A 104 1.37 -6.10 38.50
N LEU A 105 0.37 -5.25 38.28
CA LEU A 105 -0.33 -4.57 39.36
C LEU A 105 -1.10 -5.57 40.23
N ARG A 106 -1.25 -5.25 41.51
CA ARG A 106 -1.89 -6.15 42.48
C ARG A 106 -3.37 -6.31 42.14
N GLY A 107 -3.81 -7.55 41.95
CA GLY A 107 -5.21 -7.89 41.69
C GLY A 107 -5.53 -8.11 40.20
N GLU A 108 -4.61 -7.77 39.30
CA GLU A 108 -4.77 -7.99 37.86
C GLU A 108 -4.86 -9.47 37.51
N LYS A 109 -5.75 -9.78 36.56
CA LYS A 109 -5.98 -11.15 36.09
C LYS A 109 -5.37 -11.33 34.72
N SER A 110 -4.64 -12.45 34.55
CA SER A 110 -4.08 -12.83 33.27
C SER A 110 -5.14 -13.35 32.29
N PHE A 111 -4.94 -13.08 31.00
CA PHE A 111 -5.72 -13.65 29.91
C PHE A 111 -5.04 -14.91 29.34
N PRO A 112 -5.79 -15.99 29.02
CA PRO A 112 -5.21 -17.19 28.41
C PRO A 112 -5.00 -17.02 26.90
N VAL A 113 -3.87 -17.49 26.38
CA VAL A 113 -3.61 -17.65 24.95
C VAL A 113 -3.18 -19.08 24.66
N MET A 114 -3.62 -19.63 23.54
CA MET A 114 -3.34 -21.02 23.16
C MET A 114 -2.23 -21.09 22.12
N LEU A 115 -1.18 -21.85 22.40
CA LEU A 115 -0.09 -22.10 21.47
C LEU A 115 0.08 -23.60 21.26
N THR A 116 0.09 -24.01 19.99
CA THR A 116 0.48 -25.37 19.62
C THR A 116 2.00 -25.46 19.60
N THR A 117 2.57 -26.21 20.53
CA THR A 117 3.99 -26.58 20.51
C THR A 117 4.12 -27.99 19.96
N PHE A 118 5.18 -28.25 19.19
CA PHE A 118 5.44 -29.57 18.65
C PHE A 118 6.61 -30.18 19.40
N THR A 119 6.41 -31.41 19.88
CA THR A 119 7.49 -32.23 20.43
C THR A 119 7.89 -33.24 19.37
N CYS A 120 9.13 -33.15 18.91
CA CYS A 120 9.69 -34.09 17.95
C CYS A 120 10.43 -35.18 18.72
N ILE A 121 10.04 -36.44 18.55
CA ILE A 121 10.60 -37.58 19.27
C ILE A 121 11.25 -38.52 18.25
N HIS A 122 12.54 -38.78 18.40
CA HIS A 122 13.25 -39.73 17.56
C HIS A 122 12.63 -41.13 17.71
N LYS A 123 12.39 -41.82 16.60
CA LYS A 123 11.67 -43.10 16.54
C LYS A 123 12.39 -44.19 17.33
N GLU A 124 13.71 -44.27 17.19
CA GLU A 124 14.55 -45.25 17.88
C GLU A 124 15.04 -44.78 19.26
N THR A 125 15.87 -43.72 19.31
CA THR A 125 16.51 -43.25 20.56
C THR A 125 15.54 -42.65 21.58
N LYS A 126 14.30 -42.33 21.17
CA LYS A 126 13.30 -41.60 21.97
C LYS A 126 13.75 -40.21 22.44
N GLU A 127 14.83 -39.68 21.87
CA GLU A 127 15.31 -38.34 22.16
C GLU A 127 14.28 -37.29 21.74
N LYS A 128 14.11 -36.25 22.57
CA LYS A 128 13.14 -35.18 22.34
C LYS A 128 13.87 -33.92 21.94
N ILE A 129 13.54 -33.40 20.77
CA ILE A 129 14.06 -32.12 20.28
C ILE A 129 12.91 -31.12 20.12
N LYS A 130 13.26 -29.82 20.16
CA LYS A 130 12.30 -28.75 19.86
C LYS A 130 12.02 -28.73 18.36
N TYR A 131 10.84 -28.25 18.00
CA TYR A 131 10.43 -28.14 16.60
C TYR A 131 11.37 -27.26 15.75
N ASP A 132 11.94 -26.20 16.35
CA ASP A 132 12.88 -25.32 15.65
C ASP A 132 14.19 -26.03 15.29
N ASP A 133 14.61 -27.03 16.09
CA ASP A 133 15.78 -27.85 15.78
C ASP A 133 15.42 -28.92 14.75
N TYR A 134 14.23 -29.52 14.87
CA TYR A 134 13.69 -30.45 13.86
C TYR A 134 13.60 -29.83 12.45
N LYS A 135 13.24 -28.55 12.35
CA LYS A 135 13.19 -27.83 11.07
C LYS A 135 14.55 -27.72 10.36
N LYS A 136 15.64 -27.72 11.12
CA LYS A 136 17.02 -27.58 10.61
C LYS A 136 17.62 -28.90 10.14
N LEU A 137 16.98 -30.03 10.45
CA LEU A 137 17.41 -31.35 10.01
C LEU A 137 17.20 -31.55 8.51
N SER A 138 17.98 -32.44 7.90
CA SER A 138 17.77 -32.89 6.53
C SER A 138 16.47 -33.70 6.37
N GLU A 139 15.96 -33.82 5.16
CA GLU A 139 14.72 -34.60 4.89
C GLU A 139 14.84 -36.09 5.28
N ASN A 140 16.05 -36.65 5.26
CA ASN A 140 16.27 -38.02 5.71
C ASN A 140 16.21 -38.13 7.24
N GLU A 141 16.87 -37.23 7.96
CA GLU A 141 16.84 -37.19 9.44
C GLU A 141 15.43 -36.88 9.96
N LYS A 142 14.65 -36.02 9.28
CA LYS A 142 13.26 -35.73 9.66
C LYS A 142 12.39 -36.99 9.68
N LYS A 143 12.60 -37.93 8.75
CA LYS A 143 11.86 -39.20 8.71
C LYS A 143 12.11 -40.07 9.94
N GLU A 144 13.19 -39.83 10.68
CA GLU A 144 13.52 -40.56 11.90
C GLU A 144 12.78 -40.03 13.13
N TYR A 145 12.04 -38.91 13.04
CA TYR A 145 11.28 -38.36 14.15
C TYR A 145 9.76 -38.48 13.95
N ASN A 146 9.03 -38.65 15.05
CA ASN A 146 7.59 -38.45 15.13
C ASN A 146 7.31 -37.05 15.68
N VAL A 147 6.45 -36.28 15.01
CA VAL A 147 6.07 -34.92 15.42
C VAL A 147 4.72 -34.96 16.12
N TYR A 148 4.69 -34.63 17.41
CA TYR A 148 3.48 -34.61 18.21
C TYR A 148 3.06 -33.17 18.52
N PRO A 149 1.92 -32.69 17.98
CA PRO A 149 1.37 -31.40 18.37
C PRO A 149 0.78 -31.48 19.78
N LYS A 150 1.08 -30.48 20.61
CA LYS A 150 0.52 -30.29 21.93
C LYS A 150 -0.01 -28.87 22.06
N MET A 151 -1.28 -28.73 22.40
CA MET A 151 -1.84 -27.43 22.75
C MET A 151 -1.40 -27.07 24.17
N GLN A 152 -0.92 -25.84 24.34
CA GLN A 152 -0.51 -25.30 25.63
C GLN A 152 -1.15 -23.94 25.84
N VAL A 153 -1.60 -23.71 27.07
CA VAL A 153 -2.16 -22.42 27.48
C VAL A 153 -1.08 -21.60 28.17
N PHE A 154 -0.81 -20.42 27.64
CA PHE A 154 0.03 -19.41 28.26
C PHE A 154 -0.85 -18.32 28.87
N ARG A 155 -0.38 -17.75 29.97
CA ARG A 155 -1.07 -16.63 30.65
C ARG A 155 -0.33 -15.35 30.34
N VAL A 156 -1.05 -14.39 29.77
CA VAL A 156 -0.51 -13.09 29.37
C VAL A 156 -1.24 -11.96 30.07
N PHE A 157 -0.56 -10.84 30.23
CA PHE A 157 -1.07 -9.59 30.76
C PHE A 157 -0.88 -8.51 29.71
N ASN A 158 -1.85 -7.62 29.56
CA ASN A 158 -1.66 -6.39 28.81
C ASN A 158 -0.62 -5.51 29.52
N VAL A 159 0.15 -4.70 28.78
CA VAL A 159 1.10 -3.75 29.37
C VAL A 159 0.44 -2.75 30.33
N ALA A 160 -0.83 -2.39 30.09
CA ALA A 160 -1.62 -1.54 30.99
C ALA A 160 -1.91 -2.19 32.36
N GLN A 161 -1.80 -3.51 32.47
CA GLN A 161 -1.94 -4.24 33.75
C GLN A 161 -0.63 -4.27 34.56
N THR A 162 0.36 -3.48 34.15
CA THR A 162 1.67 -3.41 34.80
C THR A 162 2.00 -1.96 35.12
N ASN A 163 2.93 -1.73 36.05
CA ASN A 163 3.47 -0.39 36.31
C ASN A 163 4.47 0.07 35.24
N LEU A 164 4.44 -0.49 34.02
CA LEU A 164 5.42 -0.20 32.97
C LEU A 164 5.44 1.29 32.58
N GLN A 165 4.28 1.94 32.54
CA GLN A 165 4.17 3.36 32.23
C GLN A 165 4.97 4.23 33.21
N GLU A 166 4.87 3.94 34.52
CA GLU A 166 5.56 4.68 35.58
C GLU A 166 7.04 4.28 35.69
N ALA A 167 7.32 2.97 35.58
CA ALA A 167 8.67 2.44 35.78
C ALA A 167 9.58 2.70 34.56
N ARG A 168 9.04 2.69 33.34
CA ARG A 168 9.81 2.83 32.09
C ARG A 168 9.03 3.68 31.07
N PRO A 169 8.92 4.99 31.31
CA PRO A 169 8.14 5.89 30.45
C PRO A 169 8.63 5.91 29.00
N GLU A 170 9.94 5.80 28.77
CA GLU A 170 10.50 5.74 27.41
C GLU A 170 10.03 4.50 26.63
N LEU A 171 9.97 3.33 27.30
CA LEU A 171 9.46 2.11 26.68
C LEU A 171 7.96 2.22 26.41
N TRP A 172 7.21 2.84 27.32
CA TRP A 172 5.79 3.10 27.14
C TRP A 172 5.53 4.03 25.94
N GLN A 173 6.25 5.15 25.86
CA GLN A 173 6.13 6.12 24.78
C GLN A 173 6.49 5.50 23.42
N LYS A 174 7.49 4.62 23.39
CA LYS A 174 7.82 3.83 22.19
C LYS A 174 6.64 2.95 21.78
N LEU A 175 6.01 2.26 22.72
CA LEU A 175 4.82 1.46 22.42
C LEU A 175 3.69 2.37 21.91
N GLU A 176 3.36 3.46 22.59
CA GLU A 176 2.33 4.41 22.10
C GLU A 176 2.60 4.87 20.67
N THR A 177 3.85 5.20 20.35
CA THR A 177 4.25 5.63 19.00
C THR A 177 4.12 4.50 17.97
N GLU A 178 4.47 3.26 18.32
CA GLU A 178 4.25 2.08 17.45
C GLU A 178 2.76 1.88 17.10
N TYR A 179 1.85 2.28 17.98
CA TYR A 179 0.41 2.08 17.86
C TYR A 179 -0.36 3.33 17.40
N MET A 180 0.25 4.52 17.41
CA MET A 180 -0.24 5.74 16.74
C MET A 180 0.10 5.68 15.24
N GLN A 181 -0.42 4.69 14.51
CA GLN A 181 -0.41 4.78 13.05
C GLN A 181 -1.54 5.70 12.56
N PRO A 182 -1.33 6.45 11.46
CA PRO A 182 -2.37 7.28 10.88
C PRO A 182 -3.59 6.40 10.52
N LYS A 183 -4.78 6.89 10.85
CA LYS A 183 -6.03 6.28 10.39
C LYS A 183 -5.94 6.13 8.86
N GLN A 184 -6.14 4.92 8.34
CA GLN A 184 -6.34 4.75 6.90
C GLN A 184 -7.56 5.56 6.47
N GLU A 185 -7.50 6.10 5.26
CA GLU A 185 -8.60 6.86 4.66
C GLU A 185 -9.85 5.97 4.56
N THR A 186 -10.88 6.25 5.34
CA THR A 186 -12.20 5.61 5.20
C THR A 186 -13.05 6.41 4.21
N GLY A 187 -13.75 5.73 3.30
CA GLY A 187 -14.63 6.36 2.32
C GLY A 187 -14.90 5.53 1.06
N GLU A 188 -15.72 6.07 0.15
CA GLU A 188 -16.05 5.47 -1.16
C GLU A 188 -14.82 5.14 -2.02
N GLN A 189 -13.70 5.85 -1.79
CA GLN A 189 -12.44 5.70 -2.54
C GLN A 189 -11.42 4.76 -1.87
N PHE A 190 -11.75 4.11 -0.74
CA PHE A 190 -10.80 3.22 -0.06
C PHE A 190 -10.38 2.07 -1.00
N SER A 191 -9.09 2.05 -1.34
CA SER A 191 -8.45 1.01 -2.16
C SER A 191 -7.38 0.33 -1.34
N PHE A 192 -7.34 -1.00 -1.46
CA PHE A 192 -6.35 -1.85 -0.86
C PHE A 192 -5.56 -2.53 -1.96
N ALA A 193 -4.49 -1.85 -2.39
CA ALA A 193 -3.70 -2.20 -3.57
C ALA A 193 -3.29 -3.70 -3.66
N PRO A 194 -2.89 -4.38 -2.58
CA PRO A 194 -2.57 -5.81 -2.65
C PRO A 194 -3.75 -6.69 -3.08
N VAL A 195 -4.96 -6.37 -2.63
CA VAL A 195 -6.17 -7.12 -3.02
C VAL A 195 -6.65 -6.70 -4.40
N ASP A 196 -6.52 -5.42 -4.77
CA ASP A 196 -6.86 -4.96 -6.12
C ASP A 196 -5.96 -5.61 -7.18
N ALA A 197 -4.65 -5.71 -6.92
CA ALA A 197 -3.70 -6.46 -7.75
C ALA A 197 -4.03 -7.96 -7.77
N MET A 198 -4.44 -8.53 -6.63
CA MET A 198 -4.87 -9.94 -6.56
C MET A 198 -6.03 -10.23 -7.51
N ILE A 199 -7.01 -9.32 -7.59
CA ILE A 199 -8.17 -9.43 -8.49
C ILE A 199 -7.70 -9.27 -9.95
N LYS A 200 -6.98 -8.18 -10.24
CA LYS A 200 -6.54 -7.82 -11.60
C LYS A 200 -5.70 -8.93 -12.24
N ASP A 201 -4.73 -9.45 -11.49
CA ASP A 201 -3.73 -10.39 -12.00
C ASP A 201 -4.10 -11.85 -11.68
N ASN A 202 -5.31 -12.11 -11.17
CA ASN A 202 -5.81 -13.44 -10.79
C ASN A 202 -4.85 -14.22 -9.89
N LEU A 203 -4.31 -13.56 -8.86
CA LEU A 203 -3.26 -14.14 -8.02
C LEU A 203 -3.81 -15.07 -6.93
N TRP A 204 -5.12 -15.09 -6.70
CA TRP A 204 -5.74 -15.93 -5.67
C TRP A 204 -5.84 -17.42 -6.09
N ILE A 205 -6.22 -18.28 -5.14
CA ILE A 205 -6.39 -19.74 -5.31
C ILE A 205 -7.37 -20.06 -6.44
N CYS A 206 -8.38 -19.21 -6.62
CA CYS A 206 -9.36 -19.28 -7.68
C CYS A 206 -9.60 -17.88 -8.29
N PRO A 207 -10.11 -17.78 -9.52
CA PRO A 207 -10.46 -16.49 -10.12
C PRO A 207 -11.46 -15.70 -9.28
N ILE A 208 -11.27 -14.39 -9.18
CA ILE A 208 -12.19 -13.45 -8.54
C ILE A 208 -12.83 -12.61 -9.65
N ARG A 209 -14.15 -12.64 -9.76
CA ARG A 209 -14.90 -11.95 -10.81
C ARG A 209 -15.83 -10.89 -10.21
N PRO A 210 -15.41 -9.62 -10.17
CA PRO A 210 -16.33 -8.50 -9.99
C PRO A 210 -17.32 -8.44 -11.17
N GLN A 211 -18.61 -8.47 -10.89
CA GLN A 211 -19.68 -8.40 -11.90
C GLN A 211 -20.85 -7.57 -11.38
N TYR A 212 -21.57 -6.88 -12.26
CA TYR A 212 -22.77 -6.13 -11.87
C TYR A 212 -23.90 -7.09 -11.46
N GLN A 213 -24.08 -7.30 -10.15
CA GLN A 213 -25.11 -8.16 -9.56
C GLN A 213 -25.31 -7.84 -8.06
N ASP A 214 -26.34 -8.41 -7.43
CA ASP A 214 -26.69 -8.12 -6.02
C ASP A 214 -26.20 -9.18 -5.02
N SER A 215 -25.52 -10.23 -5.48
CA SER A 215 -25.09 -11.35 -4.63
C SER A 215 -23.58 -11.55 -4.70
N ALA A 216 -22.96 -11.95 -3.60
CA ALA A 216 -21.58 -12.42 -3.56
C ALA A 216 -21.57 -13.90 -3.13
N TYR A 217 -20.79 -14.73 -3.81
CA TYR A 217 -20.68 -16.15 -3.51
C TYR A 217 -19.39 -16.78 -4.04
N TYR A 218 -18.88 -17.78 -3.33
CA TYR A 218 -17.93 -18.76 -3.86
C TYR A 218 -18.67 -19.92 -4.54
N SER A 219 -18.40 -20.13 -5.83
CA SER A 219 -18.96 -21.23 -6.61
C SER A 219 -18.07 -22.47 -6.51
N ILE A 220 -18.50 -23.48 -5.76
CA ILE A 220 -17.77 -24.75 -5.61
C ILE A 220 -17.59 -25.47 -6.95
N SER A 221 -18.65 -25.52 -7.78
CA SER A 221 -18.64 -26.27 -9.04
C SER A 221 -17.74 -25.65 -10.12
N LYS A 222 -17.63 -24.31 -10.13
CA LYS A 222 -16.78 -23.57 -11.06
C LYS A 222 -15.42 -23.22 -10.48
N ASN A 223 -15.22 -23.42 -9.17
CA ASN A 223 -14.07 -22.96 -8.41
C ASN A 223 -13.73 -21.49 -8.74
N GLU A 224 -14.68 -20.59 -8.50
CA GLU A 224 -14.52 -19.15 -8.72
C GLU A 224 -15.30 -18.34 -7.67
N ILE A 225 -14.82 -17.14 -7.37
CA ILE A 225 -15.53 -16.17 -6.53
C ILE A 225 -16.21 -15.17 -7.45
N VAL A 226 -17.51 -14.96 -7.25
CA VAL A 226 -18.26 -13.89 -7.91
C VAL A 226 -18.69 -12.90 -6.84
N VAL A 227 -18.38 -11.62 -7.06
CA VAL A 227 -18.67 -10.52 -6.12
C VAL A 227 -19.27 -9.35 -6.89
N PRO A 228 -20.20 -8.56 -6.32
CA PRO A 228 -20.66 -7.32 -6.93
C PRO A 228 -19.48 -6.39 -7.25
N GLU A 229 -19.64 -5.53 -8.24
CA GLU A 229 -18.62 -4.53 -8.56
C GLU A 229 -18.40 -3.60 -7.35
N LYS A 230 -17.15 -3.20 -7.12
CA LYS A 230 -16.78 -2.34 -5.98
C LYS A 230 -17.65 -1.07 -5.87
N ARG A 231 -18.03 -0.48 -7.01
CA ARG A 231 -18.92 0.69 -7.09
C ARG A 231 -20.35 0.47 -6.61
N GLN A 232 -20.78 -0.78 -6.41
CA GLN A 232 -22.10 -1.11 -5.88
C GLN A 232 -22.14 -1.11 -4.34
N PHE A 233 -20.98 -1.04 -3.68
CA PHE A 233 -20.87 -0.98 -2.23
C PHE A 233 -20.82 0.46 -1.74
N GLU A 234 -21.40 0.73 -0.58
CA GLU A 234 -21.36 2.06 0.07
C GLU A 234 -19.93 2.47 0.46
N THR A 235 -19.07 1.51 0.81
CA THR A 235 -17.67 1.76 1.18
C THR A 235 -16.74 0.71 0.59
N GLY A 236 -15.48 1.07 0.36
CA GLY A 236 -14.46 0.11 -0.07
C GLY A 236 -14.24 -1.02 0.96
N GLU A 237 -14.35 -0.73 2.25
CA GLU A 237 -14.26 -1.74 3.31
C GLU A 237 -15.37 -2.79 3.23
N ALA A 238 -16.60 -2.39 2.89
CA ALA A 238 -17.71 -3.32 2.70
C ALA A 238 -17.45 -4.28 1.52
N PHE A 239 -16.85 -3.78 0.43
CA PHE A 239 -16.41 -4.60 -0.69
C PHE A 239 -15.35 -5.62 -0.24
N TYR A 240 -14.26 -5.17 0.40
CA TYR A 240 -13.18 -6.08 0.83
C TYR A 240 -13.64 -7.06 1.91
N GLY A 241 -14.48 -6.63 2.84
CA GLY A 241 -15.07 -7.50 3.86
C GLY A 241 -15.93 -8.61 3.25
N THR A 242 -16.72 -8.28 2.23
CA THR A 242 -17.51 -9.27 1.47
C THR A 242 -16.60 -10.20 0.67
N LEU A 243 -15.58 -9.66 0.01
CA LEU A 243 -14.61 -10.47 -0.73
C LEU A 243 -13.85 -11.44 0.19
N PHE A 244 -13.38 -10.99 1.36
CA PHE A 244 -12.69 -11.84 2.32
C PHE A 244 -13.57 -12.97 2.86
N HIS A 245 -14.88 -12.76 2.94
CA HIS A 245 -15.84 -13.83 3.27
C HIS A 245 -15.82 -14.92 2.21
N GLU A 246 -16.01 -14.56 0.94
CA GLU A 246 -15.99 -15.52 -0.16
C GLU A 246 -14.61 -16.15 -0.38
N MET A 247 -13.53 -15.40 -0.15
CA MET A 247 -12.17 -15.95 -0.14
C MET A 247 -12.01 -16.97 0.98
N THR A 248 -12.58 -16.74 2.16
CA THR A 248 -12.54 -17.71 3.25
C THR A 248 -13.24 -19.01 2.86
N HIS A 249 -14.41 -18.93 2.21
CA HIS A 249 -15.07 -20.11 1.64
C HIS A 249 -14.18 -20.83 0.62
N SER A 250 -13.56 -20.11 -0.31
CA SER A 250 -12.69 -20.74 -1.34
C SER A 250 -11.53 -21.55 -0.74
N THR A 251 -11.02 -21.16 0.44
CA THR A 251 -9.99 -21.96 1.12
C THR A 251 -10.48 -23.32 1.60
N GLY A 252 -11.80 -23.50 1.74
CA GLY A 252 -12.43 -24.76 2.14
C GLY A 252 -12.58 -25.76 1.00
N ALA A 253 -12.23 -25.39 -0.24
CA ALA A 253 -12.30 -26.24 -1.42
C ALA A 253 -11.41 -27.49 -1.32
N GLU A 254 -11.73 -28.47 -2.17
CA GLU A 254 -10.97 -29.70 -2.32
C GLU A 254 -9.51 -29.39 -2.77
N GLY A 255 -8.54 -30.03 -2.13
CA GLY A 255 -7.11 -29.81 -2.38
C GLY A 255 -6.52 -28.57 -1.69
N VAL A 256 -7.32 -27.81 -0.93
CA VAL A 256 -6.86 -26.63 -0.18
C VAL A 256 -6.87 -26.89 1.33
N LEU A 257 -8.04 -26.81 1.97
CA LEU A 257 -8.25 -27.20 3.38
C LEU A 257 -9.32 -28.28 3.55
N ASP A 258 -9.96 -28.72 2.46
CA ASP A 258 -10.91 -29.84 2.43
C ASP A 258 -12.03 -29.74 3.49
N ARG A 259 -12.54 -28.52 3.71
CA ARG A 259 -13.59 -28.26 4.71
C ARG A 259 -14.99 -28.43 4.12
N ILE A 260 -15.17 -27.95 2.89
CA ILE A 260 -16.46 -27.94 2.21
C ILE A 260 -16.77 -29.34 1.75
N LYS A 261 -17.89 -29.88 2.24
CA LYS A 261 -18.45 -31.15 1.77
C LYS A 261 -19.77 -30.88 1.06
N PRO A 262 -20.21 -31.75 0.14
CA PRO A 262 -21.55 -31.65 -0.43
C PRO A 262 -22.59 -31.87 0.68
N THR A 263 -23.18 -30.79 1.19
CA THR A 263 -24.26 -30.83 2.17
C THR A 263 -25.43 -29.96 1.71
N SER A 264 -26.62 -30.21 2.26
CA SER A 264 -27.79 -29.38 1.98
C SER A 264 -27.64 -27.99 2.60
N PHE A 265 -28.11 -26.97 1.89
CA PHE A 265 -28.20 -25.60 2.42
C PHE A 265 -28.95 -25.58 3.76
N GLY A 266 -28.39 -24.89 4.76
CA GLY A 266 -28.95 -24.83 6.11
C GLY A 266 -28.66 -26.04 7.01
N SER A 267 -27.77 -26.96 6.62
CA SER A 267 -27.28 -28.02 7.52
C SER A 267 -26.37 -27.47 8.62
N GLU A 268 -26.12 -28.27 9.67
CA GLU A 268 -25.20 -27.90 10.75
C GLU A 268 -23.77 -27.68 10.24
N GLU A 269 -23.32 -28.51 9.29
CA GLU A 269 -22.02 -28.34 8.63
C GLU A 269 -21.95 -27.06 7.80
N TYR A 270 -23.04 -26.71 7.12
CA TYR A 270 -23.15 -25.45 6.38
C TYR A 270 -23.08 -24.25 7.33
N ALA A 271 -23.86 -24.27 8.42
CA ALA A 271 -23.83 -23.21 9.42
C ALA A 271 -22.44 -23.05 10.05
N ARG A 272 -21.71 -24.15 10.29
CA ARG A 272 -20.33 -24.11 10.77
C ARG A 272 -19.38 -23.45 9.76
N GLU A 273 -19.51 -23.76 8.47
CA GLU A 273 -18.66 -23.16 7.43
C GLU A 273 -18.94 -21.65 7.27
N GLU A 274 -20.20 -21.21 7.37
CA GLU A 274 -20.53 -19.78 7.42
C GLU A 274 -19.91 -19.08 8.64
N LEU A 275 -19.86 -19.75 9.80
CA LEU A 275 -19.15 -19.21 10.97
C LEU A 275 -17.64 -19.09 10.70
N VAL A 276 -17.04 -20.06 10.01
CA VAL A 276 -15.63 -19.97 9.60
C VAL A 276 -15.42 -18.79 8.66
N ALA A 277 -16.31 -18.58 7.69
CA ALA A 277 -16.25 -17.48 6.74
C ALA A 277 -16.44 -16.09 7.37
N GLU A 278 -17.43 -15.93 8.25
CA GLU A 278 -17.65 -14.67 8.95
C GLU A 278 -16.49 -14.31 9.88
N LEU A 279 -16.01 -15.25 10.71
CA LEU A 279 -14.89 -14.99 11.60
C LEU A 279 -13.59 -14.78 10.83
N GLY A 280 -13.40 -15.52 9.73
CA GLY A 280 -12.24 -15.39 8.85
C GLY A 280 -12.19 -14.04 8.15
N SER A 281 -13.33 -13.57 7.63
CA SER A 281 -13.43 -12.24 7.02
C SER A 281 -13.20 -11.13 8.03
N ALA A 282 -13.82 -11.22 9.22
CA ALA A 282 -13.65 -10.24 10.29
C ALA A 282 -12.19 -10.15 10.77
N LEU A 283 -11.51 -11.28 10.95
CA LEU A 283 -10.10 -11.31 11.32
C LEU A 283 -9.18 -10.74 10.24
N THR A 284 -9.46 -11.06 8.97
CA THR A 284 -8.66 -10.59 7.85
C THR A 284 -8.83 -9.09 7.65
N ALA A 285 -10.08 -8.60 7.66
CA ALA A 285 -10.41 -7.18 7.59
C ALA A 285 -9.72 -6.39 8.70
N GLN A 286 -9.87 -6.84 9.96
CA GLN A 286 -9.26 -6.19 11.12
C GLN A 286 -7.72 -6.14 11.04
N ARG A 287 -7.09 -7.16 10.46
CA ARG A 287 -5.62 -7.19 10.29
C ARG A 287 -5.14 -6.05 9.38
N TYR A 288 -5.91 -5.74 8.35
CA TYR A 288 -5.61 -4.70 7.38
C TYR A 288 -6.30 -3.36 7.69
N GLY A 289 -6.73 -3.17 8.94
CA GLY A 289 -7.30 -1.92 9.42
C GLY A 289 -8.75 -1.65 9.01
N MET A 290 -9.44 -2.64 8.43
CA MET A 290 -10.80 -2.49 7.92
C MET A 290 -11.84 -2.92 8.95
N ALA A 291 -12.95 -2.18 9.04
CA ALA A 291 -14.11 -2.62 9.82
C ALA A 291 -14.93 -3.70 9.07
N LYS A 292 -15.40 -4.71 9.80
CA LYS A 292 -16.33 -5.74 9.27
C LYS A 292 -17.62 -5.78 10.08
N HIS A 293 -18.72 -5.46 9.40
CA HIS A 293 -20.08 -5.70 9.89
C HIS A 293 -20.53 -7.12 9.54
N ILE A 294 -21.44 -7.68 10.34
CA ILE A 294 -22.09 -8.95 10.00
C ILE A 294 -22.93 -8.75 8.74
N LYS A 295 -22.82 -9.69 7.79
CA LYS A 295 -23.66 -9.68 6.57
C LYS A 295 -25.11 -9.93 6.99
N GLU A 296 -26.07 -9.25 6.37
CA GLU A 296 -27.50 -9.42 6.72
C GLU A 296 -27.95 -10.89 6.59
N ASP A 297 -27.47 -11.60 5.58
CA ASP A 297 -27.73 -13.03 5.37
C ASP A 297 -27.15 -13.93 6.47
N SER A 298 -26.06 -13.48 7.11
CA SER A 298 -25.41 -14.19 8.22
C SER A 298 -26.19 -14.07 9.53
N CYS A 299 -27.12 -13.12 9.64
CA CYS A 299 -27.99 -12.96 10.80
C CYS A 299 -28.86 -14.20 11.06
N ALA A 300 -29.26 -14.92 10.00
CA ALA A 300 -30.05 -16.14 10.10
C ALA A 300 -29.34 -17.25 10.89
N TYR A 301 -28.00 -17.27 10.86
CA TYR A 301 -27.18 -18.32 11.48
C TYR A 301 -26.75 -18.00 12.91
N LEU A 302 -26.87 -16.73 13.37
CA LEU A 302 -26.45 -16.31 14.72
C LEU A 302 -27.04 -17.20 15.82
N LYS A 303 -28.31 -17.58 15.69
CA LYS A 303 -28.97 -18.47 16.66
C LYS A 303 -28.32 -19.86 16.65
N SER A 304 -28.12 -20.45 15.48
CA SER A 304 -27.50 -21.78 15.35
C SER A 304 -26.06 -21.80 15.87
N TRP A 305 -25.30 -20.70 15.67
CA TRP A 305 -23.95 -20.56 16.22
C TRP A 305 -23.97 -20.46 17.73
N LEU A 306 -24.89 -19.67 18.31
CA LEU A 306 -25.04 -19.58 19.77
C LEU A 306 -25.38 -20.94 20.38
N ASP A 307 -26.30 -21.68 19.77
CA ASP A 307 -26.70 -23.01 20.25
C ASP A 307 -25.50 -23.98 20.19
N ALA A 308 -24.78 -24.05 19.06
CA ALA A 308 -23.59 -24.90 18.91
C ALA A 308 -22.44 -24.52 19.87
N LEU A 309 -22.22 -23.22 20.12
CA LEU A 309 -21.22 -22.72 21.06
C LEU A 309 -21.56 -23.07 22.51
N LYS A 310 -22.86 -23.10 22.86
CA LYS A 310 -23.34 -23.47 24.20
C LYS A 310 -23.29 -24.98 24.44
N GLU A 311 -23.44 -25.78 23.39
CA GLU A 311 -23.49 -27.24 23.50
C GLU A 311 -22.11 -27.91 23.58
N SER A 312 -21.08 -27.39 22.90
CA SER A 312 -19.79 -28.09 22.81
C SER A 312 -18.55 -27.19 22.71
N PRO A 313 -17.65 -27.19 23.72
CA PRO A 313 -16.33 -26.56 23.63
C PRO A 313 -15.43 -27.12 22.51
N GLN A 314 -15.73 -28.34 22.02
CA GLN A 314 -15.01 -28.93 20.89
C GLN A 314 -15.43 -28.31 19.55
N PHE A 315 -16.69 -27.84 19.44
CA PHE A 315 -17.16 -27.12 18.26
C PHE A 315 -16.34 -25.83 18.07
N ILE A 316 -16.23 -24.99 19.11
CA ILE A 316 -15.43 -23.76 19.05
C ILE A 316 -13.97 -24.09 18.71
N LYS A 317 -13.36 -25.09 19.34
CA LYS A 317 -11.97 -25.48 19.06
C LYS A 317 -11.74 -25.82 17.59
N THR A 318 -12.60 -26.64 16.99
CA THR A 318 -12.42 -27.09 15.59
C THR A 318 -12.69 -25.97 14.60
N THR A 319 -13.77 -25.20 14.79
CA THR A 319 -14.10 -24.02 13.97
C THR A 319 -12.97 -23.00 13.99
N LEU A 320 -12.40 -22.70 15.16
CA LEU A 320 -11.34 -21.72 15.27
C LEU A 320 -9.99 -22.17 14.67
N LEU A 321 -9.70 -23.47 14.70
CA LEU A 321 -8.55 -24.01 13.99
C LEU A 321 -8.69 -23.80 12.48
N ASP A 322 -9.90 -23.96 11.95
CA ASP A 322 -10.19 -23.75 10.54
C ASP A 322 -10.15 -22.27 10.16
N VAL A 323 -10.73 -21.38 10.99
CA VAL A 323 -10.58 -19.91 10.87
C VAL A 323 -9.11 -19.52 10.83
N LYS A 324 -8.29 -20.04 11.74
CA LYS A 324 -6.85 -19.76 11.78
C LYS A 324 -6.14 -20.19 10.50
N LYS A 325 -6.44 -21.37 9.96
CA LYS A 325 -5.81 -21.87 8.73
C LYS A 325 -6.23 -21.03 7.53
N ALA A 326 -7.52 -20.74 7.39
CA ALA A 326 -8.07 -19.97 6.28
C ALA A 326 -7.51 -18.54 6.25
N THR A 327 -7.58 -17.83 7.38
CA THR A 327 -7.01 -16.48 7.53
C THR A 327 -5.50 -16.45 7.30
N SER A 328 -4.77 -17.49 7.73
CA SER A 328 -3.34 -17.60 7.46
C SER A 328 -3.04 -17.70 5.97
N LEU A 329 -3.83 -18.42 5.17
CA LEU A 329 -3.64 -18.50 3.72
C LEU A 329 -3.90 -17.15 3.05
N ILE A 330 -5.02 -16.50 3.41
CA ILE A 330 -5.39 -15.20 2.85
C ILE A 330 -4.31 -14.17 3.18
N THR A 331 -3.96 -14.05 4.46
CA THR A 331 -3.02 -13.02 4.89
C THR A 331 -1.60 -13.26 4.40
N GLN A 332 -1.11 -14.51 4.35
CA GLN A 332 0.19 -14.79 3.74
C GLN A 332 0.24 -14.37 2.27
N LYS A 333 -0.85 -14.58 1.53
CA LYS A 333 -0.90 -14.23 0.11
C LYS A 333 -1.02 -12.72 -0.09
N VAL A 334 -1.87 -12.05 0.68
CA VAL A 334 -2.01 -10.58 0.68
C VAL A 334 -0.68 -9.94 1.07
N ASP A 335 -0.04 -10.37 2.15
CA ASP A 335 1.25 -9.85 2.61
C ASP A 335 2.35 -10.10 1.57
N LYS A 336 2.32 -11.26 0.88
CA LYS A 336 3.26 -11.55 -0.21
C LYS A 336 3.08 -10.58 -1.37
N ILE A 337 1.83 -10.35 -1.80
CA ILE A 337 1.55 -9.38 -2.87
C ILE A 337 1.93 -7.97 -2.41
N ALA A 338 1.64 -7.59 -1.15
CA ALA A 338 2.06 -6.31 -0.61
C ALA A 338 3.58 -6.14 -0.64
N GLN A 339 4.34 -7.17 -0.26
CA GLN A 339 5.81 -7.17 -0.37
C GLN A 339 6.29 -7.14 -1.81
N GLU A 340 5.66 -7.87 -2.73
CA GLU A 340 5.98 -7.84 -4.16
C GLU A 340 5.68 -6.45 -4.75
N LEU A 341 4.58 -5.81 -4.35
CA LEU A 341 4.25 -4.44 -4.72
C LEU A 341 5.21 -3.45 -4.05
N GLU A 342 5.61 -3.62 -2.80
CA GLU A 342 6.62 -2.77 -2.14
C GLU A 342 8.01 -2.98 -2.73
N GLN A 343 8.31 -4.17 -3.27
CA GLN A 343 9.55 -4.46 -4.00
C GLN A 343 9.48 -3.94 -5.42
N GLN A 344 8.33 -4.01 -6.09
CA GLN A 344 8.11 -3.39 -7.39
C GLN A 344 8.15 -1.88 -7.24
N VAL A 345 7.44 -1.30 -6.27
CA VAL A 345 7.54 0.10 -5.88
C VAL A 345 8.94 0.42 -5.36
N GLY A 346 9.64 -0.51 -4.71
CA GLY A 346 11.01 -0.33 -4.22
C GLY A 346 12.08 -0.49 -5.29
N GLU A 347 11.79 -1.21 -6.37
CA GLU A 347 12.55 -1.33 -7.61
C GLU A 347 12.21 -0.17 -8.54
N GLU A 348 10.97 0.29 -8.56
CA GLU A 348 10.39 1.52 -9.15
C GLU A 348 10.60 2.76 -8.26
N GLN A 349 11.23 2.63 -7.08
CA GLN A 349 11.71 3.74 -6.23
C GLN A 349 13.23 3.71 -6.12
N LYS A 350 13.87 2.54 -6.30
CA LYS A 350 15.26 2.47 -6.81
C LYS A 350 15.35 2.90 -8.26
N THR A 351 14.24 2.90 -8.98
CA THR A 351 13.99 3.72 -10.15
C THR A 351 12.77 4.59 -9.89
N ALA A 352 12.81 5.47 -8.87
CA ALA A 352 12.04 6.73 -8.91
C ALA A 352 12.05 7.20 -10.37
N PRO A 353 10.93 7.61 -11.00
CA PRO A 353 10.84 7.75 -12.46
C PRO A 353 12.10 8.44 -12.91
N LYS A 354 13.04 7.67 -13.49
CA LYS A 354 14.48 7.94 -13.42
C LYS A 354 14.62 9.42 -13.63
N GLU A 355 14.89 10.21 -12.57
CA GLU A 355 14.74 11.68 -12.63
C GLU A 355 15.41 12.08 -13.93
N LYS A 356 14.66 12.58 -14.93
CA LYS A 356 15.18 12.60 -16.30
C LYS A 356 16.45 13.44 -16.22
N MET A 357 17.59 12.79 -16.42
CA MET A 357 18.88 13.44 -16.28
C MET A 357 19.16 14.11 -17.61
N PHE A 358 19.36 15.41 -17.54
CA PHE A 358 19.84 16.20 -18.66
C PHE A 358 21.35 16.37 -18.53
N TYR A 359 22.00 16.64 -19.66
CA TYR A 359 23.44 16.77 -19.77
C TYR A 359 23.74 18.14 -20.36
N SER A 360 24.26 19.05 -19.54
CA SER A 360 24.71 20.39 -19.93
C SER A 360 26.17 20.33 -20.33
N SER A 361 26.50 20.68 -21.57
CA SER A 361 27.89 20.81 -22.00
C SER A 361 28.58 21.93 -21.22
N VAL A 362 29.69 21.61 -20.56
CA VAL A 362 30.48 22.57 -19.77
C VAL A 362 31.87 22.81 -20.34
N ALA A 363 32.40 21.86 -21.12
CA ALA A 363 33.65 22.05 -21.85
C ALA A 363 33.70 21.18 -23.12
N TYR A 364 34.01 21.82 -24.26
CA TYR A 364 34.21 21.13 -25.53
C TYR A 364 35.68 21.26 -25.98
N LEU A 365 36.41 20.15 -25.98
CA LEU A 365 37.85 20.07 -26.22
C LEU A 365 38.11 19.44 -27.59
N GLN A 366 38.67 20.23 -28.50
CA GLN A 366 38.88 19.84 -29.89
C GLN A 366 40.32 20.02 -30.40
N SER A 367 41.17 20.74 -29.66
CA SER A 367 42.57 20.91 -30.08
C SER A 367 43.44 19.80 -29.51
N GLY A 368 44.43 19.32 -30.27
CA GLY A 368 45.31 18.24 -29.83
C GLY A 368 46.10 18.57 -28.54
N ASN A 369 46.28 19.85 -28.20
CA ASN A 369 46.88 20.25 -26.93
C ASN A 369 45.91 20.04 -25.76
N ASP A 370 44.61 20.25 -25.99
CA ASP A 370 43.56 20.13 -24.97
C ASP A 370 43.17 18.66 -24.75
N THR A 371 43.20 17.85 -25.81
CA THR A 371 42.84 16.42 -25.73
C THR A 371 43.99 15.53 -25.25
N ALA A 372 45.26 15.94 -25.44
CA ALA A 372 46.42 15.09 -25.15
C ALA A 372 46.47 14.56 -23.71
N ARG A 373 46.03 15.36 -22.73
CA ARG A 373 45.99 14.93 -21.32
C ARG A 373 44.91 13.85 -21.12
N LEU A 374 43.74 13.99 -21.71
CA LEU A 374 42.65 12.99 -21.64
C LEU A 374 42.98 11.74 -22.46
N ASP A 375 43.59 11.89 -23.64
CA ASP A 375 44.06 10.78 -24.48
C ASP A 375 45.06 9.89 -23.74
N ALA A 376 45.94 10.48 -22.92
CA ALA A 376 46.90 9.72 -22.12
C ALA A 376 46.22 8.80 -21.08
N PHE A 377 45.10 9.22 -20.50
CA PHE A 377 44.30 8.40 -19.59
C PHE A 377 43.48 7.36 -20.34
N ARG A 378 42.80 7.76 -21.43
CA ARG A 378 42.00 6.85 -22.27
C ARG A 378 42.85 5.71 -22.83
N ASN A 379 44.03 6.01 -23.38
CA ASN A 379 44.91 5.00 -23.97
C ASN A 379 45.49 4.02 -22.93
N LYS A 380 45.52 4.39 -21.65
CA LYS A 380 45.91 3.52 -20.54
C LYS A 380 44.73 2.72 -19.96
N GLY A 381 43.49 3.01 -20.38
CA GLY A 381 42.27 2.45 -19.80
C GLY A 381 41.94 2.98 -18.41
N ASP A 382 42.52 4.11 -18.00
CA ASP A 382 42.28 4.73 -16.69
C ASP A 382 41.16 5.78 -16.80
N TYR A 383 39.91 5.30 -16.79
CA TYR A 383 38.72 6.13 -16.93
C TYR A 383 38.38 6.95 -15.68
N GLU A 384 38.79 6.49 -14.49
CA GLU A 384 38.61 7.24 -13.23
C GLU A 384 39.54 8.45 -13.17
N GLY A 385 40.80 8.28 -13.59
CA GLY A 385 41.74 9.40 -13.77
C GLY A 385 41.28 10.37 -14.86
N LEU A 386 40.70 9.85 -15.95
CA LEU A 386 40.12 10.65 -17.03
C LEU A 386 38.97 11.53 -16.52
N LEU A 387 38.03 10.96 -15.76
CA LEU A 387 36.91 11.71 -15.17
C LEU A 387 37.40 12.78 -14.17
N THR A 388 38.38 12.45 -13.34
CA THR A 388 38.96 13.39 -12.37
C THR A 388 39.59 14.59 -13.08
N LEU A 389 40.32 14.35 -14.17
CA LEU A 389 40.90 15.40 -15.00
C LEU A 389 39.81 16.20 -15.74
N ALA A 390 38.79 15.55 -16.28
CA ALA A 390 37.69 16.21 -16.99
C ALA A 390 36.97 17.23 -16.08
N LYS A 391 36.81 16.92 -14.79
CA LYS A 391 36.26 17.85 -13.80
C LYS A 391 37.09 19.10 -13.57
N GLU A 392 38.41 19.09 -13.85
CA GLU A 392 39.24 20.31 -13.74
C GLU A 392 38.86 21.37 -14.80
N TYR A 393 38.21 20.96 -15.90
CA TYR A 393 37.74 21.87 -16.95
C TYR A 393 36.41 22.56 -16.59
N TYR A 394 35.75 22.13 -15.52
CA TYR A 394 34.55 22.76 -15.03
C TYR A 394 34.90 24.03 -14.23
N ASP A 395 34.45 25.19 -14.71
CA ASP A 395 34.74 26.49 -14.11
C ASP A 395 33.72 26.93 -13.04
N GLY A 396 32.75 26.07 -12.70
CA GLY A 396 31.72 26.35 -11.72
C GLY A 396 30.47 27.03 -12.28
N ASN A 397 30.37 27.21 -13.60
CA ASN A 397 29.13 27.71 -14.22
C ASN A 397 28.02 26.66 -14.11
N GLY A 398 26.78 27.08 -13.84
CA GLY A 398 25.64 26.16 -13.78
C GLY A 398 25.26 25.58 -15.15
N MET A 399 24.07 24.99 -15.22
CA MET A 399 23.45 24.55 -16.48
C MET A 399 23.37 25.72 -17.50
N ASP A 400 23.73 25.47 -18.77
CA ASP A 400 23.46 26.36 -19.91
C ASP A 400 22.25 25.81 -20.67
N GLU A 401 21.14 26.56 -20.70
CA GLU A 401 19.90 26.13 -21.33
C GLU A 401 20.09 25.78 -22.82
N LYS A 402 21.03 26.43 -23.50
CA LYS A 402 21.30 26.24 -24.94
C LYS A 402 21.96 24.90 -25.22
N ASP A 403 22.86 24.52 -24.34
CA ASP A 403 23.77 23.39 -24.53
C ASP A 403 23.44 22.26 -23.52
N THR A 404 22.15 22.15 -23.14
CA THR A 404 21.61 21.08 -22.27
C THR A 404 20.70 20.12 -23.02
N TYR A 405 20.92 18.82 -22.86
CA TYR A 405 20.25 17.80 -23.68
C TYR A 405 19.74 16.61 -22.87
N ALA A 406 18.73 15.89 -23.39
CA ALA A 406 18.17 14.70 -22.75
C ALA A 406 19.09 13.45 -22.85
N SER A 407 20.16 13.52 -23.65
CA SER A 407 21.15 12.46 -23.87
C SER A 407 22.56 13.06 -23.91
N PRO A 408 23.60 12.37 -23.44
CA PRO A 408 24.97 12.85 -23.60
C PRO A 408 25.50 12.62 -25.03
N LEU A 409 24.87 11.73 -25.80
CA LEU A 409 25.28 11.41 -27.18
C LEU A 409 24.49 12.29 -28.16
N GLN A 410 25.08 13.40 -28.58
CA GLN A 410 24.42 14.40 -29.43
C GLN A 410 24.72 14.23 -30.93
N ASN A 411 25.89 13.66 -31.25
CA ASN A 411 26.40 13.55 -32.60
C ASN A 411 26.68 12.08 -32.98
N ARG A 412 26.65 11.80 -34.28
CA ARG A 412 27.01 10.49 -34.80
C ARG A 412 28.49 10.21 -34.53
N GLY A 413 28.77 9.11 -33.84
CA GLY A 413 30.14 8.71 -33.47
C GLY A 413 30.58 9.17 -32.08
N ASP A 414 29.68 9.79 -31.31
CA ASP A 414 29.86 9.99 -29.88
C ASP A 414 29.89 8.65 -29.14
N ASP A 415 30.83 8.53 -28.22
CA ASP A 415 31.01 7.39 -27.33
C ASP A 415 31.12 7.90 -25.88
N LEU A 416 30.24 7.41 -25.02
CA LEU A 416 30.25 7.76 -23.60
C LEU A 416 31.36 6.98 -22.91
N LEU A 417 32.45 7.66 -22.55
CA LEU A 417 33.63 7.01 -21.98
C LEU A 417 33.47 6.66 -20.50
N ILE A 418 32.90 7.58 -19.72
CA ILE A 418 32.70 7.44 -18.27
C ILE A 418 31.68 8.47 -17.77
N GLU A 419 30.92 8.11 -16.74
CA GLU A 419 30.04 9.03 -16.01
C GLU A 419 30.03 8.72 -14.51
N ASP A 420 29.72 9.71 -13.70
CA ASP A 420 29.42 9.54 -12.27
C ASP A 420 28.10 10.21 -11.89
N LYS A 421 27.96 10.60 -10.62
CA LYS A 421 26.77 11.28 -10.10
C LYS A 421 26.55 12.64 -10.79
N ASP A 422 27.62 13.39 -11.05
CA ASP A 422 27.55 14.82 -11.38
C ASP A 422 28.06 15.12 -12.80
N PHE A 423 28.91 14.28 -13.40
CA PHE A 423 29.53 14.53 -14.70
C PHE A 423 29.51 13.32 -15.64
N ALA A 424 29.57 13.59 -16.94
CA ALA A 424 29.77 12.61 -18.01
C ALA A 424 30.86 13.11 -18.99
N VAL A 425 31.67 12.19 -19.51
CA VAL A 425 32.69 12.50 -20.52
C VAL A 425 32.42 11.72 -21.79
N VAL A 426 32.20 12.46 -22.87
CA VAL A 426 31.87 11.94 -24.20
C VAL A 426 33.07 12.15 -25.11
N TYR A 427 33.36 11.16 -25.94
CA TYR A 427 34.43 11.23 -26.93
C TYR A 427 33.89 10.97 -28.32
N ASN A 428 34.28 11.79 -29.30
CA ASN A 428 33.93 11.55 -30.70
C ASN A 428 35.18 11.31 -31.55
N GLY A 429 35.39 10.04 -31.91
CA GLY A 429 36.48 9.63 -32.78
C GLY A 429 36.26 9.89 -34.28
N SER A 430 35.04 10.23 -34.69
CA SER A 430 34.67 10.42 -36.10
C SER A 430 35.05 11.81 -36.63
N VAL A 431 35.27 12.79 -35.75
CA VAL A 431 35.57 14.20 -36.11
C VAL A 431 36.99 14.63 -35.75
N GLY A 432 37.93 13.68 -35.66
CA GLY A 432 39.34 13.97 -35.35
C GLY A 432 39.70 13.86 -33.87
N GLY A 433 38.81 13.30 -33.04
CA GLY A 433 39.07 12.95 -31.66
C GLY A 433 38.80 14.09 -30.68
N THR A 434 37.54 14.45 -30.49
CA THR A 434 37.11 15.51 -29.57
C THR A 434 36.57 14.93 -28.26
N TYR A 435 36.67 15.70 -27.18
CA TYR A 435 36.07 15.37 -25.89
C TYR A 435 35.06 16.42 -25.48
N GLU A 436 33.94 15.99 -24.93
CA GLU A 436 32.93 16.86 -24.35
C GLU A 436 32.70 16.46 -22.89
N VAL A 437 32.84 17.43 -22.00
CA VAL A 437 32.55 17.28 -20.57
C VAL A 437 31.17 17.84 -20.32
N MET A 438 30.29 17.03 -19.76
CA MET A 438 28.90 17.38 -19.50
C MET A 438 28.60 17.31 -18.01
N LEU A 439 27.93 18.32 -17.48
CA LEU A 439 27.33 18.37 -16.16
C LEU A 439 25.96 17.69 -16.20
N LYS A 440 25.68 16.82 -15.25
CA LYS A 440 24.40 16.13 -15.12
C LYS A 440 23.45 17.00 -14.29
N CYS A 441 22.32 17.37 -14.90
CA CYS A 441 21.30 18.20 -14.30
C CYS A 441 20.01 17.40 -14.16
N SER A 442 19.32 17.62 -13.05
CA SER A 442 18.04 17.00 -12.77
C SER A 442 16.92 17.68 -13.57
N GLU A 443 15.85 16.96 -13.95
CA GLU A 443 14.69 17.59 -14.61
C GLU A 443 14.11 18.74 -13.77
N GLN A 444 14.15 18.62 -12.44
CA GLN A 444 13.70 19.70 -11.56
C GLN A 444 14.62 20.93 -11.63
N GLU A 445 15.93 20.75 -11.79
CA GLU A 445 16.88 21.85 -12.01
C GLU A 445 16.61 22.54 -13.36
N VAL A 446 16.32 21.77 -14.42
CA VAL A 446 15.91 22.28 -15.73
C VAL A 446 14.61 23.09 -15.63
N ARG A 447 13.59 22.57 -14.93
CA ARG A 447 12.31 23.26 -14.70
C ARG A 447 12.51 24.57 -13.92
N ASN A 448 13.39 24.57 -12.92
CA ASN A 448 13.75 25.76 -12.16
C ASN A 448 14.46 26.80 -13.04
N HIS A 449 15.35 26.37 -13.93
CA HIS A 449 16.02 27.23 -14.91
C HIS A 449 15.04 27.85 -15.91
N ILE A 450 14.14 27.05 -16.50
CA ILE A 450 13.08 27.55 -17.40
C ILE A 450 12.25 28.63 -16.70
N THR A 451 11.85 28.40 -15.45
CA THR A 451 11.05 29.36 -14.67
C THR A 451 11.82 30.66 -14.39
N ARG A 452 13.14 30.59 -14.24
CA ARG A 452 13.98 31.72 -13.84
C ARG A 452 14.54 32.54 -15.00
N TYR A 453 14.84 31.89 -16.12
CA TYR A 453 15.60 32.45 -17.24
C TYR A 453 14.85 32.38 -18.58
N GLY A 454 13.72 31.68 -18.65
CA GLY A 454 12.96 31.50 -19.90
C GLY A 454 13.61 30.48 -20.84
N ILE A 455 13.15 30.46 -22.10
CA ILE A 455 13.59 29.51 -23.15
C ILE A 455 14.18 30.19 -24.40
N ASP A 456 14.41 31.50 -24.36
CA ASP A 456 14.93 32.30 -25.49
C ASP A 456 16.16 31.67 -26.15
N ARG A 457 17.07 31.16 -25.31
CA ARG A 457 18.32 30.53 -25.73
C ARG A 457 18.36 29.03 -25.43
N ALA A 458 17.23 28.36 -25.23
CA ALA A 458 17.18 26.96 -24.85
C ALA A 458 17.36 25.96 -26.03
N SER A 459 17.88 24.77 -25.72
CA SER A 459 17.91 23.61 -26.62
C SER A 459 16.51 23.09 -26.93
N ASN A 460 16.37 22.24 -27.96
CA ASN A 460 15.09 21.61 -28.27
C ASN A 460 14.57 20.73 -27.12
N ASP A 461 15.48 20.04 -26.41
CA ASP A 461 15.11 19.17 -25.29
C ASP A 461 14.59 19.98 -24.09
N VAL A 462 15.23 21.12 -23.79
CA VAL A 462 14.76 22.05 -22.74
C VAL A 462 13.43 22.69 -23.13
N ARG A 463 13.22 23.00 -24.42
CA ARG A 463 11.93 23.49 -24.92
C ARG A 463 10.81 22.46 -24.79
N GLU A 464 11.10 21.17 -25.01
CA GLU A 464 10.10 20.11 -24.78
C GLU A 464 9.71 20.01 -23.28
N VAL A 465 10.65 20.24 -22.35
CA VAL A 465 10.32 20.34 -20.92
C VAL A 465 9.42 21.54 -20.64
N ALA A 466 9.64 22.69 -21.28
CA ALA A 466 8.76 23.85 -21.14
C ALA A 466 7.34 23.57 -21.64
N LYS A 467 7.18 22.83 -22.75
CA LYS A 467 5.87 22.37 -23.23
C LYS A 467 5.19 21.43 -22.24
N ASP A 468 5.94 20.50 -21.64
CA ASP A 468 5.43 19.61 -20.59
C ASP A 468 4.93 20.41 -19.38
N MET A 469 5.72 21.39 -18.91
CA MET A 469 5.34 22.28 -17.81
C MET A 469 4.04 23.05 -18.09
N THR A 470 3.88 23.55 -19.32
CA THR A 470 2.68 24.28 -19.72
C THR A 470 1.46 23.37 -19.83
N ALA A 471 1.60 22.18 -20.41
CA ALA A 471 0.53 21.19 -20.48
C ALA A 471 0.04 20.76 -19.09
N GLU A 472 0.97 20.47 -18.17
CA GLU A 472 0.65 20.15 -16.77
C GLU A 472 -0.13 21.29 -16.08
N ARG A 473 0.26 22.55 -16.34
CA ARG A 473 -0.42 23.73 -15.80
C ARG A 473 -1.86 23.86 -16.30
N PHE A 474 -2.10 23.64 -17.60
CA PHE A 474 -3.44 23.69 -18.18
C PHE A 474 -4.34 22.54 -17.69
N VAL A 475 -3.79 21.33 -17.51
CA VAL A 475 -4.50 20.20 -16.89
C VAL A 475 -4.93 20.54 -15.46
N ALA A 476 -4.03 21.13 -14.65
CA ALA A 476 -4.34 21.53 -13.29
C ALA A 476 -5.43 22.62 -13.22
N MET A 477 -5.44 23.56 -14.17
CA MET A 477 -6.49 24.58 -14.28
C MET A 477 -7.85 23.98 -14.64
N ALA A 478 -7.88 23.05 -15.61
CA ALA A 478 -9.12 22.41 -16.05
C ALA A 478 -9.83 21.63 -14.93
N GLN A 479 -9.09 21.09 -13.95
CA GLN A 479 -9.65 20.43 -12.77
C GLN A 479 -10.39 21.39 -11.83
N GLN A 480 -10.02 22.68 -11.81
CA GLN A 480 -10.68 23.69 -10.97
C GLN A 480 -11.78 24.41 -11.73
N LYS A 481 -11.47 24.95 -12.91
CA LYS A 481 -12.40 25.63 -13.80
C LYS A 481 -11.79 25.73 -15.19
N ILE A 482 -12.51 25.28 -16.22
CA ILE A 482 -12.04 25.38 -17.61
C ILE A 482 -11.84 26.87 -17.96
N PRO A 483 -10.66 27.28 -18.43
CA PRO A 483 -10.41 28.66 -18.83
C PRO A 483 -11.34 29.05 -19.98
N ALA A 484 -12.02 30.20 -19.85
CA ALA A 484 -12.93 30.69 -20.86
C ALA A 484 -12.93 32.22 -20.91
N PHE A 485 -13.14 32.77 -22.11
CA PHE A 485 -13.37 34.19 -22.36
C PHE A 485 -14.83 34.45 -22.73
N GLU A 486 -15.37 35.55 -22.23
CA GLU A 486 -16.65 36.10 -22.62
C GLU A 486 -16.40 37.21 -23.66
N MET A 487 -16.86 37.00 -24.88
CA MET A 487 -16.71 37.95 -25.98
C MET A 487 -17.77 39.08 -25.90
N PRO A 488 -17.51 40.26 -26.47
CA PRO A 488 -18.46 41.39 -26.48
C PRO A 488 -19.83 41.03 -27.08
N ASN A 489 -19.88 40.14 -28.06
CA ASN A 489 -21.13 39.62 -28.63
C ASN A 489 -21.90 38.64 -27.70
N GLY A 490 -21.39 38.35 -26.51
CA GLY A 490 -21.94 37.41 -25.53
C GLY A 490 -21.54 35.93 -25.73
N GLU A 491 -20.66 35.64 -26.69
CA GLU A 491 -20.18 34.28 -26.97
C GLU A 491 -19.11 33.85 -25.96
N MET A 492 -19.23 32.62 -25.43
CA MET A 492 -18.24 32.03 -24.52
C MET A 492 -17.27 31.13 -25.30
N LEU A 493 -15.98 31.44 -25.24
CA LEU A 493 -14.92 30.68 -25.89
C LEU A 493 -14.02 30.02 -24.83
N TYR A 494 -13.76 28.73 -24.96
CA TYR A 494 -12.94 27.95 -24.05
C TYR A 494 -11.53 27.74 -24.63
N LEU A 495 -10.55 27.55 -23.74
CA LEU A 495 -9.15 27.42 -24.11
C LEU A 495 -8.55 26.09 -23.67
N GLU A 496 -7.71 25.53 -24.52
CA GLU A 496 -6.88 24.37 -24.25
C GLU A 496 -5.47 24.61 -24.79
N TYR A 497 -4.45 24.07 -24.12
CA TYR A 497 -3.08 24.11 -24.62
C TYR A 497 -2.77 22.84 -25.41
N ASN A 498 -2.37 23.03 -26.67
CA ASN A 498 -1.95 21.97 -27.56
C ASN A 498 -0.43 21.80 -27.51
N ARG A 499 0.02 20.74 -26.82
CA ARG A 499 1.43 20.43 -26.63
C ARG A 499 2.17 20.12 -27.95
N GLU A 500 1.48 19.55 -28.95
CA GLU A 500 2.12 19.17 -30.22
C GLU A 500 2.46 20.38 -31.08
N SER A 501 1.52 21.33 -31.19
CA SER A 501 1.68 22.56 -31.97
C SER A 501 2.24 23.74 -31.17
N ASP A 502 2.41 23.58 -29.85
CA ASP A 502 2.87 24.62 -28.92
C ASP A 502 2.02 25.90 -28.98
N SER A 503 0.69 25.70 -28.88
CA SER A 503 -0.30 26.74 -29.12
C SER A 503 -1.50 26.65 -28.19
N LEU A 504 -2.19 27.77 -28.02
CA LEU A 504 -3.49 27.87 -27.37
C LEU A 504 -4.59 27.72 -28.42
N ASP A 505 -5.36 26.64 -28.29
CA ASP A 505 -6.54 26.38 -29.10
C ASP A 505 -7.76 26.98 -28.38
N VAL A 506 -8.55 27.77 -29.12
CA VAL A 506 -9.69 28.51 -28.61
C VAL A 506 -10.94 28.14 -29.40
N GLY A 507 -12.02 27.76 -28.71
CA GLY A 507 -13.24 27.34 -29.39
C GLY A 507 -14.39 26.95 -28.47
N HIS A 508 -15.32 26.16 -29.02
CA HIS A 508 -16.51 25.71 -28.30
C HIS A 508 -16.31 24.31 -27.75
N VAL A 509 -16.80 24.06 -26.54
CA VAL A 509 -16.81 22.71 -25.98
C VAL A 509 -17.91 21.90 -26.64
N THR A 510 -17.57 20.73 -27.18
CA THR A 510 -18.50 19.77 -27.74
C THR A 510 -18.43 18.45 -26.97
N ASN A 511 -19.34 17.52 -27.24
CA ASN A 511 -19.30 16.17 -26.67
C ASN A 511 -18.04 15.38 -27.05
N ALA A 512 -17.26 15.85 -28.03
CA ALA A 512 -16.01 15.23 -28.50
C ALA A 512 -14.74 15.97 -28.02
N GLY A 513 -14.86 17.00 -27.17
CA GLY A 513 -13.76 17.87 -26.74
C GLY A 513 -13.88 19.29 -27.28
N LEU A 514 -12.81 20.08 -27.15
CA LEU A 514 -12.77 21.45 -27.66
C LEU A 514 -12.75 21.45 -29.20
N ALA A 515 -13.77 22.04 -29.82
CA ALA A 515 -13.77 22.33 -31.25
C ALA A 515 -13.05 23.67 -31.49
N ALA A 516 -11.72 23.59 -31.65
CA ALA A 516 -10.86 24.75 -31.89
C ALA A 516 -11.30 25.52 -33.14
N ARG A 517 -11.53 26.83 -32.99
CA ARG A 517 -11.80 27.77 -34.09
C ARG A 517 -10.59 28.63 -34.40
N HIS A 518 -9.82 28.97 -33.36
CA HIS A 518 -8.64 29.81 -33.46
C HIS A 518 -7.47 29.15 -32.72
N THR A 519 -6.27 29.33 -33.24
CA THR A 519 -5.04 28.79 -32.65
C THR A 519 -4.00 29.90 -32.57
N PHE A 520 -3.45 30.13 -31.38
CA PHE A 520 -2.45 31.18 -31.13
C PHE A 520 -1.16 30.57 -30.57
N PRO A 521 0.03 31.00 -31.01
CA PRO A 521 1.29 30.48 -30.46
C PRO A 521 1.41 30.81 -28.97
N TYR A 522 1.96 29.88 -28.18
CA TYR A 522 2.26 30.09 -26.77
C TYR A 522 3.70 30.60 -26.59
N ASP A 523 3.87 31.68 -25.84
CA ASP A 523 5.19 32.23 -25.50
C ASP A 523 5.56 31.82 -24.07
N HIS A 524 6.51 30.88 -23.96
CA HIS A 524 6.97 30.38 -22.65
C HIS A 524 7.88 31.36 -21.89
N ASN A 525 8.30 32.48 -22.50
CA ASN A 525 9.00 33.55 -21.79
C ASN A 525 8.04 34.52 -21.11
N GLU A 526 6.77 34.52 -21.54
CA GLU A 526 5.73 35.36 -20.99
C GLU A 526 4.93 34.61 -19.93
N THR A 527 4.31 35.36 -19.02
CA THR A 527 3.42 34.75 -18.02
C THR A 527 2.19 34.15 -18.69
N LEU A 528 1.53 33.19 -18.03
CA LEU A 528 0.26 32.65 -18.50
C LEU A 528 -0.78 33.76 -18.72
N ASP A 529 -0.87 34.71 -17.77
CA ASP A 529 -1.82 35.81 -17.87
C ASP A 529 -1.52 36.72 -19.07
N ALA A 530 -0.24 36.97 -19.38
CA ALA A 530 0.16 37.73 -20.57
C ALA A 530 -0.19 37.00 -21.87
N ASN A 531 0.04 35.68 -21.93
CA ASN A 531 -0.39 34.84 -23.06
C ASN A 531 -1.92 34.90 -23.26
N LEU A 532 -2.68 34.70 -22.18
CA LEU A 532 -4.14 34.75 -22.20
C LEU A 532 -4.66 36.13 -22.58
N GLN A 533 -4.05 37.20 -22.06
CA GLN A 533 -4.41 38.57 -22.39
C GLN A 533 -4.17 38.87 -23.89
N ASN A 534 -3.03 38.47 -24.44
CA ASN A 534 -2.70 38.63 -25.86
C ASN A 534 -3.72 37.91 -26.77
N VAL A 535 -4.11 36.69 -26.40
CA VAL A 535 -5.15 35.94 -27.11
C VAL A 535 -6.50 36.68 -27.03
N ASN A 536 -6.88 37.14 -25.84
CA ASN A 536 -8.14 37.87 -25.65
C ASN A 536 -8.16 39.19 -26.44
N GLU A 537 -7.08 39.96 -26.46
CA GLU A 537 -6.96 41.18 -27.26
C GLU A 537 -7.15 40.90 -28.76
N LYS A 538 -6.48 39.87 -29.29
CA LYS A 538 -6.65 39.46 -30.69
C LYS A 538 -8.06 39.00 -31.03
N LEU A 539 -8.73 38.28 -30.13
CA LEU A 539 -10.11 37.84 -30.34
C LEU A 539 -11.08 39.02 -30.35
N ASN A 540 -10.88 40.02 -29.48
CA ASN A 540 -11.71 41.23 -29.44
C ASN A 540 -11.58 42.11 -30.69
N GLU A 541 -10.46 42.02 -31.42
CA GLU A 541 -10.25 42.71 -32.69
C GLU A 541 -11.00 42.05 -33.87
N MET A 542 -11.49 40.81 -33.72
CA MET A 542 -12.18 40.10 -34.80
C MET A 542 -13.64 40.54 -34.92
N GLU A 543 -14.07 40.90 -36.15
CA GLU A 543 -15.42 41.37 -36.44
C GLU A 543 -16.53 40.40 -36.00
N GLU A 544 -16.26 39.08 -35.99
CA GLU A 544 -17.22 38.06 -35.58
C GLU A 544 -17.58 38.10 -34.08
N TYR A 545 -16.72 38.70 -33.25
CA TYR A 545 -16.87 38.77 -31.79
C TYR A 545 -17.25 40.16 -31.27
N GLN A 546 -17.34 41.16 -32.16
CA GLN A 546 -17.76 42.52 -31.82
C GLN A 546 -19.28 42.62 -31.62
N GLU A 547 -19.73 43.57 -30.81
CA GLU A 547 -21.15 43.88 -30.66
C GLU A 547 -21.74 44.27 -32.03
N LYS A 548 -22.80 43.57 -32.45
CA LYS A 548 -23.56 44.00 -33.63
C LYS A 548 -24.26 45.31 -33.32
N GLU A 549 -23.80 46.43 -33.89
CA GLU A 549 -24.61 47.64 -33.97
C GLU A 549 -25.92 47.29 -34.68
N GLN A 550 -27.05 47.31 -33.95
CA GLN A 550 -28.36 47.36 -34.57
C GLN A 550 -28.48 48.71 -35.27
N GLU A 551 -28.24 48.76 -36.57
CA GLU A 551 -28.72 49.85 -37.42
C GLU A 551 -30.25 49.88 -37.33
N VAL A 552 -30.78 50.77 -36.50
CA VAL A 552 -32.20 51.12 -36.49
C VAL A 552 -32.47 51.94 -37.75
N GLU A 553 -32.84 51.26 -38.83
CA GLU A 553 -33.27 51.86 -40.07
C GLU A 553 -34.64 52.57 -39.86
N TYR A 554 -34.60 53.86 -39.52
CA TYR A 554 -35.77 54.74 -39.50
C TYR A 554 -36.18 55.08 -40.94
N GLN A 555 -36.99 54.23 -41.58
CA GLN A 555 -37.80 54.61 -42.74
C GLN A 555 -39.28 54.66 -42.37
N GLY A 556 -39.74 55.84 -41.98
CA GLY A 556 -41.15 56.18 -41.85
C GLY A 556 -41.43 57.52 -42.52
N GLY A 557 -41.61 57.50 -43.84
CA GLY A 557 -41.90 58.68 -44.65
C GLY A 557 -43.27 59.30 -44.36
N MET A 558 -43.33 60.63 -44.30
CA MET A 558 -44.57 61.39 -44.48
C MET A 558 -45.10 61.25 -45.91
N ARG A 559 -46.39 60.95 -46.09
CA ARG A 559 -47.32 61.81 -46.85
C ARG A 559 -48.78 61.32 -46.85
N ARG A 560 -49.64 62.29 -46.49
CA ARG A 560 -51.09 62.49 -46.70
C ARG A 560 -52.06 61.78 -45.79
#